data_AF-A0A6C0FCF3-F1
#
_entry.id   AF-A0A6C0FCF3-F1
#
_cell.length_a   1.000
_cell.length_b   1.000
_cell.length_c   1.000
_cell.angle_alpha   90.00
_cell.angle_beta   90.00
_cell.angle_gamma   90.00
#
_symmetry.space_group_name_H-M   'P 1'
#
loop_
_entity.id
_entity.type
_entity.pdbx_description
1 polymer ?
#
loop_
_entity_poly.entity_id
_entity_poly.type
_entity_poly.pdbx_seq_one_letter_code
_entity_poly.pdbx_strand_id
1 'polypeptide(L)'
;MKVHSLWFVCIAVRICLILLSVKLIKDEKYRFVPLVFLSLIGMGFLYKAVTGSNNETQVAKVFWHETRIVHSALYLLAAYYCFKKNTTVMTLLLSADLLFSISYRFVTDV
;
A
#
# COMPACT_ATOMS: atom_id res chain seq x y z
N MET A 1 -15.91 -2.14 -20.07
CA MET A 1 -15.23 -1.30 -19.05
C MET A 1 -13.81 -1.02 -19.51
N LYS A 2 -13.42 0.25 -19.71
CA LYS A 2 -12.00 0.58 -19.99
C LYS A 2 -11.28 0.66 -18.65
N VAL A 3 -10.70 -0.46 -18.21
CA VAL A 3 -9.79 -0.45 -17.06
C VAL A 3 -8.64 0.48 -17.42
N HIS A 4 -8.48 1.55 -16.65
CA HIS A 4 -7.36 2.46 -16.87
C HIS A 4 -6.06 1.70 -16.59
N SER A 5 -5.11 1.71 -17.52
CA SER A 5 -3.86 0.93 -17.40
C SER A 5 -3.10 1.17 -16.10
N LEU A 6 -3.31 2.35 -15.49
CA LEU A 6 -2.77 2.73 -14.18
C LEU A 6 -3.13 1.73 -13.07
N TRP A 7 -4.30 1.09 -13.11
CA TRP A 7 -4.70 0.11 -12.09
C TRP A 7 -3.82 -1.14 -12.10
N PHE A 8 -3.50 -1.67 -13.29
CA PHE A 8 -2.59 -2.80 -13.45
C PHE A 8 -1.18 -2.45 -12.99
N VAL A 9 -0.72 -1.22 -13.29
CA VAL A 9 0.55 -0.71 -12.80
C VAL A 9 0.57 -0.65 -11.27
N CYS A 10 -0.51 -0.18 -10.63
CA CYS A 10 -0.62 -0.15 -9.16
C CYS A 10 -0.53 -1.55 -8.54
N ILE A 11 -1.21 -2.54 -9.12
CA ILE A 11 -1.13 -3.93 -8.66
C ILE A 11 0.29 -4.48 -8.80
N ALA A 12 0.92 -4.26 -9.97
CA ALA A 12 2.28 -4.69 -10.21
C ALA A 12 3.27 -4.09 -9.20
N VAL A 13 3.18 -2.78 -8.94
CA VAL A 13 4.04 -2.09 -7.96
C VAL A 13 3.84 -2.65 -6.55
N ARG A 14 2.59 -2.93 -6.12
CA ARG A 14 2.32 -3.52 -4.81
C ARG A 14 2.89 -4.94 -4.68
N ILE A 15 2.74 -5.78 -5.71
CA ILE A 15 3.34 -7.12 -5.73
C ILE A 15 4.87 -7.02 -5.64
N CYS A 16 5.48 -6.13 -6.43
CA CYS A 16 6.91 -5.87 -6.35
C CYS A 16 7.34 -5.42 -4.95
N LEU A 17 6.59 -4.52 -4.30
CA LEU A 17 6.87 -4.05 -2.95
C LEU A 17 6.84 -5.20 -1.93
N ILE A 18 5.85 -6.10 -2.02
CA ILE A 18 5.75 -7.28 -1.15
C ILE A 18 6.97 -8.19 -1.34
N LEU A 19 7.27 -8.56 -2.59
CA LEU A 19 8.37 -9.48 -2.91
C LEU A 19 9.73 -8.90 -2.49
N LEU A 20 9.97 -7.61 -2.76
CA LEU A 20 11.18 -6.93 -2.36
C LEU A 20 11.28 -6.81 -0.84
N SER A 21 10.19 -6.50 -0.14
CA SER A 21 10.20 -6.40 1.33
C SER A 21 10.53 -7.74 1.98
N VAL A 22 9.95 -8.85 1.49
CA VAL A 22 10.23 -10.21 1.97
C VAL A 22 11.67 -10.64 1.66
N LYS A 23 12.23 -10.21 0.52
CA LYS A 23 13.62 -10.51 0.18
C LYS A 23 14.60 -9.71 1.05
N LEU A 24 14.39 -8.40 1.17
CA LEU A 24 15.32 -7.48 1.83
C LEU A 24 15.33 -7.62 3.35
N ILE A 25 14.21 -7.99 3.98
CA ILE A 25 14.16 -8.19 5.44
C ILE A 25 14.99 -9.38 5.91
N LYS A 26 15.24 -10.37 5.02
CA LYS A 26 16.13 -11.52 5.31
C LYS A 26 17.60 -11.13 5.31
N ASP A 27 17.95 -10.02 4.67
CA ASP A 27 19.31 -9.49 4.63
C ASP A 27 19.48 -8.45 5.73
N GLU A 28 20.29 -8.76 6.76
CA GLU A 28 20.52 -7.87 7.90
C GLU A 28 21.03 -6.48 7.49
N LYS A 29 21.76 -6.37 6.36
CA LYS A 29 22.28 -5.10 5.87
C LYS A 29 21.19 -4.21 5.29
N TYR A 30 20.21 -4.81 4.60
CA TYR A 30 19.16 -4.05 3.88
C TYR A 30 17.80 -4.08 4.57
N ARG A 31 17.67 -4.71 5.74
CA ARG A 31 16.41 -4.82 6.49
C ARG A 31 15.72 -3.49 6.79
N PHE A 32 16.48 -2.40 6.89
CA PHE A 32 15.94 -1.07 7.16
C PHE A 32 15.29 -0.43 5.93
N VAL A 33 15.65 -0.87 4.72
CA VAL A 33 15.09 -0.35 3.47
C VAL A 33 13.57 -0.55 3.41
N PRO A 34 13.01 -1.77 3.56
CA PRO A 34 11.56 -1.94 3.55
C PRO A 34 10.89 -1.21 4.72
N LEU A 35 11.51 -1.14 5.90
CA LEU A 35 10.97 -0.39 7.04
C LEU A 35 10.75 1.09 6.70
N VAL A 36 11.77 1.76 6.12
CA VAL A 36 11.69 3.17 5.74
C VAL A 36 10.66 3.37 4.63
N PHE A 37 10.69 2.55 3.58
CA PHE A 37 9.74 2.67 2.47
C PHE A 37 8.28 2.47 2.92
N LEU A 38 8.00 1.42 3.69
CA LEU A 38 6.64 1.16 4.20
C LEU A 38 6.16 2.29 5.12
N SER A 39 7.06 2.83 5.96
CA SER A 39 6.73 3.96 6.84
C SER A 39 6.43 5.22 6.06
N LEU A 40 7.25 5.55 5.04
CA LEU A 40 7.03 6.72 4.18
C LEU A 40 5.71 6.63 3.41
N ILE A 41 5.38 5.46 2.87
CA ILE A 41 4.10 5.23 2.19
C ILE A 41 2.93 5.41 3.17
N GLY A 42 3.01 4.78 4.35
CA GLY A 42 1.97 4.88 5.38
C GLY A 42 1.76 6.32 5.86
N MET A 43 2.84 7.04 6.17
CA MET A 43 2.77 8.45 6.55
C MET A 43 2.29 9.34 5.40
N GLY A 44 2.66 9.05 4.15
CA GLY A 44 2.16 9.77 2.98
C GLY A 44 0.64 9.66 2.83
N PHE A 45 0.10 8.45 3.01
CA PHE A 45 -1.35 8.25 3.05
C PHE A 45 -2.01 8.92 4.24
N LEU A 46 -1.39 8.88 5.43
CA LEU A 46 -1.91 9.56 6.62
C LEU A 46 -1.97 11.07 6.41
N TYR A 47 -0.89 11.66 5.91
CA TYR A 47 -0.82 13.08 5.60
C TYR A 47 -1.93 13.46 4.64
N LYS A 48 -2.08 12.71 3.54
CA LYS A 48 -3.16 12.93 2.56
C LYS A 48 -4.56 12.64 3.09
N ALA A 49 -4.71 11.81 4.12
CA ALA A 49 -5.99 11.61 4.78
C ALA A 49 -6.40 12.81 5.63
N VAL A 50 -5.42 13.48 6.26
CA VAL A 50 -5.67 14.65 7.13
C VAL A 50 -5.72 15.97 6.37
N THR A 51 -4.84 16.16 5.38
CA THR A 51 -4.68 17.44 4.67
C THR A 51 -5.23 17.43 3.25
N GLY A 52 -5.59 16.27 2.72
CA GLY A 52 -6.09 16.14 1.36
C GLY A 52 -7.52 16.69 1.21
N SER A 53 -7.78 17.30 0.07
CA SER A 53 -9.12 17.75 -0.33
C SER A 53 -9.73 16.81 -1.38
N ASN A 54 -11.05 16.71 -1.42
CA ASN A 54 -11.79 16.00 -2.48
C ASN A 54 -11.70 16.69 -3.86
N ASN A 55 -11.14 17.90 -3.91
CA ASN A 55 -10.93 18.68 -5.14
C ASN A 55 -9.52 18.52 -5.74
N GLU A 56 -8.74 17.52 -5.32
CA GLU A 56 -7.45 17.25 -5.94
C GLU A 56 -7.60 16.83 -7.41
N THR A 57 -6.82 17.45 -8.30
CA THR A 57 -6.78 17.04 -9.71
C THR A 57 -6.17 15.65 -9.81
N GLN A 58 -6.99 14.66 -10.15
CA GLN A 58 -6.57 13.27 -10.32
C GLN A 58 -6.55 12.91 -11.80
N VAL A 59 -5.48 12.24 -12.23
CA VAL A 59 -5.37 11.69 -13.61
C VAL A 59 -6.53 10.73 -13.90
N ALA A 60 -6.97 9.99 -12.88
CA ALA A 60 -8.22 9.26 -12.85
C ALA A 60 -8.67 9.12 -11.37
N LYS A 61 -9.97 9.09 -11.10
CA LYS A 61 -10.47 8.75 -9.76
C LYS A 61 -10.09 7.31 -9.44
N VAL A 62 -9.06 7.13 -8.62
CA VAL A 62 -8.62 5.82 -8.14
C VAL A 62 -9.16 5.61 -6.72
N PHE A 63 -9.48 4.36 -6.38
CA PHE A 63 -10.16 4.00 -5.14
C PHE A 63 -9.42 4.46 -3.85
N TRP A 64 -8.11 4.65 -3.93
CA TRP A 64 -7.26 5.02 -2.80
C TRP A 64 -7.62 6.33 -2.11
N HIS A 65 -8.48 7.17 -2.71
CA HIS A 65 -8.83 8.48 -2.19
C HIS A 65 -9.78 8.38 -0.99
N GLU A 66 -10.78 7.51 -1.09
CA GLU A 66 -11.76 7.28 -0.04
C GLU A 66 -11.19 6.41 1.09
N THR A 67 -10.15 5.62 0.78
CA THR A 67 -9.61 4.58 1.66
C THR A 67 -8.22 4.92 2.20
N ARG A 68 -7.80 6.19 2.14
CA ARG A 68 -6.46 6.67 2.57
C ARG A 68 -6.13 6.25 4.01
N ILE A 69 -7.10 6.32 4.92
CA ILE A 69 -6.92 5.93 6.33
C ILE A 69 -6.62 4.44 6.45
N VAL A 70 -7.36 3.59 5.71
CA VAL A 70 -7.15 2.14 5.71
C VAL A 70 -5.76 1.80 5.16
N HIS A 71 -5.37 2.41 4.04
CA HIS A 71 -4.03 2.25 3.47
C HIS A 71 -2.95 2.68 4.46
N SER A 72 -3.06 3.88 5.03
CA SER A 72 -2.16 4.38 6.07
C SER A 72 -1.98 3.36 7.20
N ALA A 73 -3.08 2.87 7.77
CA ALA A 73 -3.05 1.90 8.85
C ALA A 73 -2.33 0.60 8.45
N LEU A 74 -2.67 0.03 7.29
CA LEU A 74 -2.05 -1.20 6.80
C LEU A 74 -0.54 -1.05 6.56
N TYR A 75 -0.10 0.04 5.92
CA TYR A 75 1.32 0.28 5.65
C TYR A 75 2.13 0.58 6.92
N LEU A 76 1.59 1.35 7.86
CA LEU A 76 2.26 1.63 9.13
C LEU A 76 2.34 0.37 10.01
N LEU A 77 1.28 -0.45 10.05
CA LEU A 77 1.32 -1.74 10.74
C LEU A 77 2.30 -2.70 10.06
N ALA A 78 2.35 -2.73 8.72
CA ALA A 78 3.32 -3.54 8.00
C ALA A 78 4.76 -3.09 8.32
N ALA A 79 5.02 -1.78 8.41
CA ALA A 79 6.30 -1.24 8.85
C ALA A 79 6.64 -1.67 10.29
N TYR A 80 5.67 -1.62 11.21
CA TYR A 80 5.86 -2.10 12.58
C TYR A 80 6.21 -3.59 12.64
N TYR A 81 5.50 -4.45 11.90
CA TYR A 81 5.81 -5.88 11.85
C TYR A 81 7.11 -6.20 11.08
N CYS A 82 7.50 -5.35 10.13
CA CYS A 82 8.83 -5.37 9.52
C CYS A 82 9.93 -5.11 10.57
N PHE A 83 9.76 -4.10 11.43
CA PHE A 83 10.67 -3.83 12.55
C PHE A 83 10.76 -5.00 13.54
N LYS A 84 9.63 -5.69 13.80
CA LYS A 84 9.57 -6.90 14.64
C LYS A 84 10.09 -8.17 13.95
N LYS A 85 10.60 -8.09 12.71
CA LYS A 85 11.04 -9.23 11.89
C LYS A 85 9.94 -10.29 11.68
N ASN A 86 8.67 -9.92 11.84
CA ASN A 86 7.54 -10.82 11.59
C ASN A 86 7.09 -10.69 10.14
N THR A 87 7.79 -11.41 9.26
CA THR A 87 7.52 -11.41 7.82
C THR A 87 6.13 -11.91 7.47
N THR A 88 5.59 -12.84 8.26
CA THR A 88 4.27 -13.43 8.02
C THR A 88 3.17 -12.38 8.15
N VAL A 89 3.16 -11.65 9.28
CA VAL A 89 2.14 -10.61 9.52
C VAL A 89 2.36 -9.41 8.60
N MET A 90 3.61 -9.01 8.36
CA MET A 90 3.92 -7.95 7.38
C MET A 90 3.35 -8.30 5.99
N THR A 91 3.61 -9.51 5.50
CA THR A 91 3.14 -9.96 4.18
C THR A 91 1.62 -10.09 4.14
N LEU A 92 1.00 -10.55 5.22
CA LEU A 92 -0.45 -10.62 5.35
C LEU A 92 -1.08 -9.22 5.22
N LEU A 93 -0.54 -8.22 5.92
CA LEU A 93 -1.06 -6.85 5.89
C LEU A 93 -0.93 -6.20 4.50
N LEU A 94 0.22 -6.37 3.84
CA LEU A 94 0.40 -5.87 2.48
C LEU A 94 -0.45 -6.63 1.45
N SER A 95 -0.68 -7.93 1.67
CA SER A 95 -1.59 -8.71 0.82
C SER A 95 -3.04 -8.30 1.04
N ALA A 96 -3.43 -7.97 2.28
CA ALA A 96 -4.75 -7.43 2.58
C ALA A 96 -4.99 -6.08 1.86
N ASP A 97 -3.98 -5.21 1.81
CA ASP A 97 -4.03 -3.96 1.02
C ASP A 97 -4.29 -4.22 -0.47
N LEU A 98 -3.59 -5.22 -1.03
CA LEU A 98 -3.74 -5.62 -2.42
C LEU A 98 -5.12 -6.24 -2.70
N LEU A 99 -5.58 -7.14 -1.83
CA LEU A 99 -6.90 -7.75 -1.95
C LEU A 99 -8.00 -6.72 -1.80
N PHE A 100 -7.86 -5.78 -0.86
CA PHE A 100 -8.80 -4.67 -0.69
C PHE A 100 -8.91 -3.82 -1.96
N SER A 101 -7.78 -3.55 -2.63
CA SER A 101 -7.76 -2.87 -3.94
C SER A 101 -8.49 -3.62 -5.05
N ILE A 102 -8.47 -4.95 -5.01
CA ILE A 102 -9.13 -5.81 -5.99
C ILE A 102 -10.62 -5.91 -5.66
N SER A 103 -10.97 -6.17 -4.40
CA SER A 103 -12.35 -6.27 -3.92
C SER A 103 -13.14 -4.98 -4.11
N TYR A 104 -12.53 -3.82 -3.82
CA TYR A 104 -13.20 -2.53 -4.02
C TYR A 104 -13.67 -2.37 -5.47
N ARG A 105 -12.87 -2.85 -6.44
CA ARG A 105 -13.23 -2.80 -7.87
C ARG A 105 -14.47 -3.63 -8.20
N PHE A 106 -14.61 -4.81 -7.60
CA PHE A 106 -15.76 -5.69 -7.82
C PHE A 106 -17.02 -5.22 -7.09
N VAL A 107 -16.89 -4.55 -5.95
CA VAL A 107 -18.04 -4.09 -5.15
C VAL A 107 -18.62 -2.78 -5.65
N THR A 108 -17.79 -1.87 -6.19
CA THR A 108 -18.26 -0.52 -6.55
C THR A 108 -18.78 -0.35 -7.97
N ASP A 109 -18.76 -1.36 -8.85
CA ASP A 109 -19.33 -1.32 -10.21
C ASP A 109 -19.28 0.05 -10.94
N VAL A 110 -18.12 0.72 -10.89
CA VAL A 110 -17.75 1.86 -11.74
C VAL A 110 -16.66 1.42 -12.69
#